data_AF-A0A0B7A8H5-F1
#
_entry.id   AF-A0A0B7A8H5-F1
#
_cell.length_a   1.000
_cell.length_b   1.000
_cell.length_c   1.000
_cell.angle_alpha   90.00
_cell.angle_beta   90.00
_cell.angle_gamma   90.00
#
_symmetry.space_group_name_H-M   'P 1'
#
loop_
_entity.id
_entity.type
_entity.pdbx_description
1 polymer ?
#
loop_
_entity_poly.entity_id
_entity_poly.type
_entity_poly.pdbx_seq_one_letter_code
_entity_poly.pdbx_strand_id
1 'polypeptide(L)'
;QEYTKDKMDTSMLHMWPRHDFMMLALPNIDGSFCGNLFMVKEDMQRVMRDDKALLEFCNEHFRDVLDIIGKDGLVNDFQPCSSFSPYCLTSTKCAPYHAWNKVVIIGDAAHTVVPFYGQGMNAGFQDCQVLMQILDGHALNKGDLPKALQMFQKHNAKMVMRLLIWLLNIITS
;
A
#
# COMPACT_ATOMS: atom_id res chain seq x y z
N GLN A 1 -10.86 21.69 -4.97
CA GLN A 1 -12.29 22.06 -4.88
C GLN A 1 -12.86 21.33 -3.68
N GLU A 2 -13.50 22.05 -2.74
CA GLU A 2 -14.15 21.51 -1.54
C GLU A 2 -15.41 20.74 -1.93
N TYR A 3 -15.27 19.46 -2.24
CA TYR A 3 -16.40 18.55 -2.20
C TYR A 3 -16.23 17.70 -0.95
N THR A 4 -17.32 17.38 -0.25
CA THR A 4 -17.41 16.30 0.78
C THR A 4 -17.14 16.61 2.26
N LYS A 5 -17.57 17.74 2.82
CA LYS A 5 -17.71 17.79 4.30
C LYS A 5 -18.93 17.05 4.85
N ASP A 6 -19.98 16.86 4.03
CA ASP A 6 -21.29 16.37 4.50
C ASP A 6 -21.74 15.00 3.91
N LYS A 7 -20.96 14.36 3.03
CA LYS A 7 -21.38 13.11 2.34
C LYS A 7 -20.70 11.83 2.84
N MET A 8 -19.53 11.94 3.47
CA MET A 8 -18.75 10.80 3.97
C MET A 8 -18.13 11.15 5.32
N ASP A 9 -18.05 10.15 6.22
CA ASP A 9 -17.46 10.31 7.55
C ASP A 9 -15.93 10.47 7.45
N THR A 10 -15.41 11.60 7.91
CA THR A 10 -13.98 11.93 7.85
C THR A 10 -13.14 11.21 8.91
N SER A 11 -13.76 10.42 9.80
CA SER A 11 -13.06 9.59 10.80
C SER A 11 -12.85 8.14 10.34
N MET A 12 -13.37 7.78 9.17
CA MET A 12 -13.43 6.39 8.70
C MET A 12 -12.64 6.17 7.41
N LEU A 13 -12.10 4.96 7.27
CA LEU A 13 -11.64 4.43 5.98
C LEU A 13 -12.86 3.94 5.20
N HIS A 14 -13.07 4.47 3.99
CA HIS A 14 -14.16 4.02 3.13
C HIS A 14 -13.66 3.01 2.10
N MET A 15 -14.43 1.96 1.87
CA MET A 15 -14.09 0.91 0.90
C MET A 15 -15.30 0.47 0.09
N TRP A 16 -15.08 0.24 -1.19
CA TRP A 16 -16.05 -0.31 -2.14
C TRP A 16 -15.47 -1.57 -2.78
N PRO A 17 -15.58 -2.73 -2.12
CA PRO A 17 -15.08 -3.98 -2.66
C PRO A 17 -16.00 -4.49 -3.79
N ARG A 18 -15.41 -4.96 -4.88
CA ARG A 18 -16.04 -5.82 -5.89
C ARG A 18 -15.20 -7.10 -6.00
N HIS A 19 -15.59 -8.01 -6.88
CA HIS A 19 -14.92 -9.30 -7.00
C HIS A 19 -13.47 -9.14 -7.50
N ASP A 20 -13.28 -8.48 -8.65
CA ASP A 20 -11.98 -8.38 -9.33
C ASP A 20 -11.29 -7.02 -9.17
N PHE A 21 -11.94 -6.08 -8.48
CA PHE A 21 -11.45 -4.72 -8.29
C PHE A 21 -12.06 -4.10 -7.03
N MET A 22 -11.42 -3.05 -6.52
CA MET A 22 -11.87 -2.36 -5.31
C MET A 22 -11.46 -0.90 -5.33
N MET A 23 -12.25 -0.05 -4.68
CA MET A 23 -11.88 1.33 -4.43
C MET A 23 -11.72 1.59 -2.93
N LEU A 24 -10.71 2.35 -2.54
CA LEU A 24 -10.48 2.82 -1.17
C LEU A 24 -10.44 4.33 -1.15
N ALA A 25 -10.99 4.95 -0.10
CA ALA A 25 -10.84 6.38 0.13
C ALA A 25 -10.37 6.64 1.57
N LEU A 26 -9.26 7.36 1.70
CA LEU A 26 -8.71 7.80 2.99
C LEU A 26 -9.01 9.28 3.22
N PRO A 27 -9.48 9.67 4.42
CA PRO A 27 -9.71 11.07 4.74
C PRO A 27 -8.37 11.81 4.92
N ASN A 28 -8.33 13.03 4.39
CA ASN A 28 -7.26 13.99 4.61
C ASN A 28 -7.62 14.93 5.78
N ILE A 29 -6.60 15.61 6.32
CA ILE A 29 -6.77 16.57 7.43
C ILE A 29 -7.70 17.72 7.07
N ASP A 30 -7.73 18.13 5.80
CA ASP A 30 -8.59 19.20 5.29
C ASP A 30 -10.06 18.77 5.06
N GLY A 31 -10.38 17.49 5.31
CA GLY A 31 -11.70 16.90 5.10
C GLY A 31 -11.96 16.44 3.66
N SER A 32 -11.00 16.58 2.75
CA SER A 32 -11.05 15.91 1.45
C SER A 32 -10.72 14.42 1.59
N PHE A 33 -10.90 13.65 0.52
CA PHE A 33 -10.56 12.22 0.50
C PHE A 33 -9.59 11.91 -0.64
N CYS A 34 -8.64 11.01 -0.38
CA CYS A 34 -7.76 10.43 -1.39
C CYS A 34 -8.28 9.06 -1.81
N GLY A 35 -8.81 8.99 -3.04
CA GLY A 35 -9.31 7.76 -3.65
C GLY A 35 -8.22 6.94 -4.34
N ASN A 36 -8.28 5.62 -4.21
CA ASN A 36 -7.41 4.67 -4.90
C ASN A 36 -8.27 3.56 -5.52
N LEU A 37 -8.13 3.34 -6.83
CA LEU A 37 -8.77 2.24 -7.55
C LEU A 37 -7.75 1.14 -7.82
N PHE A 38 -8.06 -0.08 -7.38
CA PHE A 38 -7.25 -1.27 -7.59
C PHE A 38 -7.99 -2.23 -8.51
N MET A 39 -7.34 -2.63 -9.60
CA MET A 39 -7.88 -3.62 -10.53
C MET A 39 -6.75 -4.27 -11.33
N VAL A 40 -7.08 -5.33 -12.05
CA VAL A 40 -6.16 -6.00 -12.97
C VAL A 40 -5.74 -5.03 -14.08
N LYS A 41 -4.47 -5.09 -14.49
CA LYS A 41 -3.85 -4.13 -15.41
C LYS A 41 -4.62 -4.00 -16.72
N GLU A 42 -5.06 -5.12 -17.29
CA GLU A 42 -5.80 -5.17 -18.55
C GLU A 42 -7.16 -4.45 -18.44
N ASP A 43 -7.83 -4.56 -17.31
CA ASP A 43 -9.11 -3.87 -17.07
C ASP A 43 -8.90 -2.38 -16.80
N MET A 44 -7.83 -2.03 -16.07
CA MET A 44 -7.45 -0.63 -15.86
C MET A 44 -7.21 0.07 -17.20
N GLN A 45 -6.53 -0.59 -18.14
CA GLN A 45 -6.33 -0.05 -19.49
C GLN A 45 -7.63 0.15 -20.27
N ARG A 46 -8.65 -0.70 -20.04
CA ARG A 46 -9.97 -0.54 -20.69
C ARG A 46 -10.75 0.63 -20.09
N VAL A 47 -10.76 0.74 -18.76
CA VAL A 47 -11.46 1.82 -18.03
C VAL A 47 -10.82 3.18 -18.31
N MET A 48 -9.48 3.22 -18.34
CA MET A 48 -8.71 4.45 -18.56
C MET A 48 -8.53 4.84 -20.03
N ARG A 49 -9.23 4.17 -20.96
CA ARG A 49 -9.09 4.44 -22.40
C ARG A 49 -9.55 5.84 -22.78
N ASP A 50 -10.68 6.26 -22.22
CA ASP A 50 -11.32 7.54 -22.49
C ASP A 50 -12.32 7.88 -21.37
N ASP A 51 -12.68 9.17 -21.28
CA ASP A 51 -13.59 9.69 -20.24
C ASP A 51 -14.95 8.97 -20.24
N LYS A 52 -15.43 8.51 -21.41
CA LYS A 52 -16.70 7.82 -21.52
C LYS A 52 -16.62 6.42 -20.90
N ALA A 53 -15.55 5.66 -21.18
CA ALA A 53 -15.33 4.34 -20.59
C ALA A 53 -15.21 4.40 -19.07
N LEU A 54 -14.50 5.41 -18.54
CA LEU A 54 -14.40 5.66 -17.10
C LEU A 54 -15.78 5.93 -16.48
N LEU A 55 -16.56 6.84 -17.09
CA LEU A 55 -17.88 7.21 -16.59
C LEU A 55 -18.88 6.05 -16.67
N GLU A 56 -18.85 5.24 -17.74
CA GLU A 56 -19.68 4.03 -17.87
C GLU A 56 -19.34 3.01 -16.78
N PHE A 57 -18.05 2.74 -16.57
CA PHE A 57 -17.56 1.83 -15.52
C PHE A 57 -17.97 2.29 -14.11
N CYS A 58 -17.76 3.57 -13.78
CA CYS A 58 -18.13 4.10 -12.48
C CYS A 58 -19.67 4.17 -12.32
N ASN A 59 -20.44 4.45 -13.36
CA ASN A 59 -21.90 4.43 -13.28
C ASN A 59 -22.45 3.01 -13.05
N GLU A 60 -21.81 1.99 -13.62
CA GLU A 60 -22.19 0.59 -13.43
C GLU A 60 -21.80 0.05 -12.04
N HIS A 61 -20.55 0.31 -11.61
CA HIS A 61 -20.01 -0.35 -10.43
C HIS A 61 -19.86 0.54 -9.21
N PHE A 62 -19.83 1.86 -9.34
CA PHE A 62 -19.53 2.84 -8.28
C PHE A 62 -20.45 4.07 -8.36
N ARG A 63 -21.74 3.83 -8.54
CA ARG A 63 -22.73 4.91 -8.76
C ARG A 63 -22.77 5.91 -7.61
N ASP A 64 -22.68 5.42 -6.39
CA ASP A 64 -22.61 6.23 -5.17
C ASP A 64 -21.35 7.12 -5.15
N VAL A 65 -20.21 6.60 -5.57
CA VAL A 65 -18.97 7.38 -5.73
C VAL A 65 -19.17 8.48 -6.77
N LEU A 66 -19.82 8.16 -7.89
CA LEU A 66 -20.12 9.14 -8.94
C LEU A 66 -21.05 10.26 -8.43
N ASP A 67 -22.01 9.92 -7.56
CA ASP A 67 -22.90 10.89 -6.92
C ASP A 67 -22.18 11.77 -5.86
N ILE A 68 -21.06 11.29 -5.32
CA ILE A 68 -20.22 12.00 -4.34
C ILE A 68 -19.26 12.96 -5.04
N ILE A 69 -18.43 12.44 -5.96
CA ILE A 69 -17.35 13.18 -6.64
C ILE A 69 -17.90 14.03 -7.79
N GLY A 70 -18.96 13.56 -8.45
CA GLY A 70 -19.48 14.14 -9.68
C GLY A 70 -18.69 13.69 -10.92
N LYS A 71 -19.35 13.74 -12.08
CA LYS A 71 -18.77 13.29 -13.36
C LYS A 71 -17.53 14.09 -13.74
N ASP A 72 -17.62 15.41 -13.66
CA ASP A 72 -16.52 16.30 -14.05
C ASP A 72 -15.33 16.18 -13.09
N GLY A 73 -15.60 16.03 -11.78
CA GLY A 73 -14.57 15.80 -10.77
C GLY A 73 -13.80 14.51 -11.02
N LEU A 74 -14.54 13.42 -11.27
CA LEU A 74 -13.94 12.12 -11.55
C LEU A 74 -13.07 12.16 -12.81
N VAL A 75 -13.56 12.75 -13.90
CA VAL A 75 -12.77 12.88 -15.14
C VAL A 75 -11.51 13.72 -14.90
N ASN A 76 -11.63 14.85 -14.20
CA ASN A 76 -10.49 15.72 -13.92
C ASN A 76 -9.42 15.04 -13.05
N ASP A 77 -9.83 14.22 -12.08
CA ASP A 77 -8.90 13.50 -11.20
C ASP A 77 -8.15 12.38 -11.95
N PHE A 78 -8.79 11.74 -12.92
CA PHE A 78 -8.21 10.65 -13.71
C PHE A 78 -7.51 11.13 -15.00
N GLN A 79 -7.77 12.35 -15.47
CA GLN A 79 -7.12 12.92 -16.66
C GLN A 79 -5.59 12.95 -16.56
N PRO A 80 -4.97 13.41 -15.45
CA PRO A 80 -3.53 13.30 -15.27
C PRO A 80 -3.02 11.86 -15.35
N CYS A 81 -3.82 10.90 -14.86
CA CYS A 81 -3.52 9.47 -14.92
C CYS A 81 -3.65 8.88 -16.34
N SER A 82 -4.31 9.54 -17.29
CA SER A 82 -4.33 9.09 -18.69
C SER A 82 -2.98 9.29 -19.40
N SER A 83 -2.13 10.19 -18.88
CA SER A 83 -0.79 10.47 -19.40
C SER A 83 0.31 9.60 -18.76
N PHE A 84 0.00 8.90 -17.67
CA PHE A 84 0.94 8.02 -16.96
C PHE A 84 0.39 6.59 -16.91
N SER A 85 1.27 5.58 -17.02
CA SER A 85 0.83 4.19 -16.79
C SER A 85 0.32 4.05 -15.35
N PRO A 86 -0.77 3.28 -15.12
CA PRO A 86 -1.17 2.90 -13.77
C PRO A 86 0.02 2.33 -12.98
N TYR A 87 0.09 2.66 -11.69
CA TYR A 87 1.14 2.15 -10.82
C TYR A 87 1.02 0.63 -10.67
N CYS A 88 2.10 -0.08 -11.01
CA CYS A 88 2.15 -1.53 -10.87
C CYS A 88 2.49 -1.89 -9.42
N LEU A 89 1.62 -2.67 -8.78
CA LEU A 89 1.88 -3.19 -7.45
C LEU A 89 2.73 -4.46 -7.56
N THR A 90 3.83 -4.50 -6.82
CA THR A 90 4.75 -5.64 -6.82
C THR A 90 4.90 -6.19 -5.40
N SER A 91 5.22 -7.48 -5.30
CA SER A 91 5.64 -8.08 -4.04
C SER A 91 6.97 -8.78 -4.24
N THR A 92 7.94 -8.39 -3.43
CA THR A 92 9.31 -8.88 -3.51
C THR A 92 9.73 -9.37 -2.13
N LYS A 93 10.38 -10.54 -2.11
CA LYS A 93 11.05 -11.06 -0.91
C LYS A 93 12.50 -11.26 -1.26
N CYS A 94 13.39 -10.80 -0.39
CA CYS A 94 14.81 -11.12 -0.52
C CYS A 94 15.32 -11.78 0.76
N ALA A 95 16.41 -12.53 0.60
CA ALA A 95 17.27 -12.98 1.68
C ALA A 95 18.64 -13.28 1.05
N PRO A 96 19.76 -12.98 1.74
CA PRO A 96 19.85 -12.31 3.04
C PRO A 96 19.57 -10.79 2.97
N TYR A 97 19.20 -10.18 4.10
CA TYR A 97 18.98 -8.75 4.29
C TYR A 97 20.26 -7.97 4.63
N HIS A 98 21.42 -8.64 4.63
CA HIS A 98 22.68 -8.00 4.93
C HIS A 98 23.83 -8.62 4.12
N ALA A 99 24.87 -7.84 3.88
CA ALA A 99 26.05 -8.26 3.11
C ALA A 99 27.35 -7.73 3.72
N TRP A 100 28.41 -8.55 3.62
CA TRP A 100 29.78 -8.25 4.03
C TRP A 100 29.97 -7.71 5.46
N ASN A 101 29.00 -7.98 6.34
CA ASN A 101 28.93 -7.39 7.69
C ASN A 101 29.01 -5.85 7.71
N LYS A 102 28.57 -5.20 6.63
CA LYS A 102 28.69 -3.74 6.42
C LYS A 102 27.42 -3.07 5.94
N VAL A 103 26.57 -3.82 5.25
CA VAL A 103 25.35 -3.29 4.63
C VAL A 103 24.16 -4.10 5.13
N VAL A 104 23.07 -3.40 5.43
CA VAL A 104 21.76 -3.98 5.75
C VAL A 104 20.70 -3.26 4.93
N ILE A 105 19.71 -3.99 4.45
CA ILE A 105 18.53 -3.47 3.76
C ILE A 105 17.30 -3.67 4.66
N ILE A 106 16.40 -2.68 4.64
CA ILE A 106 15.18 -2.63 5.45
C ILE A 106 14.03 -2.01 4.65
N GLY A 107 12.79 -2.17 5.13
CA GLY A 107 11.60 -1.65 4.47
C GLY A 107 11.43 -2.21 3.05
N ASP A 108 10.93 -1.37 2.14
CA ASP A 108 10.64 -1.76 0.74
C ASP A 108 11.85 -2.32 -0.02
N ALA A 109 13.08 -1.93 0.36
CA ALA A 109 14.30 -2.47 -0.23
C ALA A 109 14.54 -3.95 0.16
N ALA A 110 14.05 -4.36 1.33
CA ALA A 110 14.16 -5.72 1.85
C ALA A 110 12.91 -6.55 1.54
N HIS A 111 11.73 -5.95 1.63
CA HIS A 111 10.46 -6.61 1.41
C HIS A 111 9.43 -5.63 0.88
N THR A 112 8.90 -5.91 -0.30
CA THR A 112 7.76 -5.17 -0.84
C THR A 112 6.52 -6.02 -0.68
N VAL A 113 5.48 -5.45 -0.08
CA VAL A 113 4.17 -6.10 0.09
C VAL A 113 3.11 -5.27 -0.62
N VAL A 114 2.10 -5.95 -1.16
CA VAL A 114 0.94 -5.28 -1.75
C VAL A 114 0.20 -4.45 -0.69
N PRO A 115 -0.30 -3.25 -1.03
CA PRO A 115 -0.77 -2.25 -0.05
C PRO A 115 -2.14 -2.56 0.57
N PHE A 116 -2.72 -3.74 0.35
CA PHE A 116 -4.10 -4.06 0.74
C PHE A 116 -4.37 -3.97 2.26
N TYR A 117 -3.33 -3.99 3.11
CA TYR A 117 -3.46 -3.85 4.56
C TYR A 117 -2.78 -2.61 5.14
N GLY A 118 -2.19 -1.75 4.31
CA GLY A 118 -1.50 -0.55 4.79
C GLY A 118 -0.32 -0.82 5.75
N GLN A 119 0.26 -2.03 5.73
CA GLN A 119 1.30 -2.43 6.69
C GLN A 119 2.74 -2.25 6.18
N GLY A 120 2.96 -1.91 4.90
CA GLY A 120 4.32 -1.76 4.36
C GLY A 120 5.16 -0.75 5.14
N MET A 121 4.63 0.46 5.35
CA MET A 121 5.30 1.50 6.14
C MET A 121 5.52 1.07 7.61
N ASN A 122 4.49 0.48 8.25
CA ASN A 122 4.60 0.02 9.64
C ASN A 122 5.67 -1.07 9.81
N ALA A 123 5.74 -2.01 8.86
CA ALA A 123 6.77 -3.04 8.82
C ALA A 123 8.17 -2.42 8.63
N GLY A 124 8.31 -1.44 7.76
CA GLY A 124 9.57 -0.68 7.61
C GLY A 124 9.97 0.05 8.89
N PHE A 125 9.03 0.66 9.62
CA PHE A 125 9.32 1.26 10.93
C PHE A 125 9.70 0.22 11.98
N GLN A 126 9.05 -0.94 11.98
CA GLN A 126 9.40 -2.04 12.86
C GLN A 126 10.83 -2.55 12.57
N ASP A 127 11.24 -2.62 11.29
CA ASP A 127 12.62 -2.97 10.92
C ASP A 127 13.62 -2.00 11.55
N CYS A 128 13.38 -0.69 11.43
CA CYS A 128 14.24 0.34 12.02
C CYS A 128 14.36 0.15 13.54
N GLN A 129 13.23 -0.05 14.22
CA GLN A 129 13.18 -0.23 15.66
C GLN A 129 13.96 -1.48 16.10
N VAL A 130 13.73 -2.61 15.45
CA VAL A 130 14.38 -3.89 15.79
C VAL A 130 15.88 -3.83 15.47
N LEU A 131 16.26 -3.25 14.34
CA LEU A 131 17.66 -3.05 13.98
C LEU A 131 18.40 -2.22 15.04
N MET A 132 17.83 -1.08 15.44
CA MET A 132 18.37 -0.22 16.49
C MET A 132 18.55 -0.98 17.81
N GLN A 133 17.52 -1.68 18.28
CA GLN A 133 17.57 -2.47 19.52
C GLN A 133 18.68 -3.54 19.51
N ILE A 134 18.85 -4.22 18.38
CA ILE A 134 19.89 -5.25 18.23
C ILE A 134 21.28 -4.63 18.22
N LEU A 135 21.46 -3.51 17.50
CA LEU A 135 22.75 -2.82 17.42
C LEU A 135 23.17 -2.24 18.77
N ASP A 136 22.24 -1.64 19.52
CA ASP A 136 22.48 -1.12 20.87
C ASP A 136 22.84 -2.25 21.85
N GLY A 137 22.14 -3.39 21.79
CA GLY A 137 22.37 -4.52 22.68
C GLY A 137 23.64 -5.33 22.40
N HIS A 138 24.09 -5.40 21.14
CA HIS A 138 25.14 -6.33 20.70
C HIS A 138 26.33 -5.68 19.99
N ALA A 139 26.09 -4.73 19.07
CA ALA A 139 27.16 -4.19 18.24
C ALA A 139 27.96 -3.11 18.96
N LEU A 140 27.29 -2.18 19.65
CA LEU A 140 27.96 -1.08 20.35
C LEU A 140 28.61 -1.51 21.67
N ASN A 141 28.01 -2.48 22.36
CA ASN A 141 28.47 -2.91 23.69
C ASN A 141 29.40 -4.13 23.69
N LYS A 142 29.37 -4.99 22.66
CA LYS A 142 30.11 -6.27 22.63
C LYS A 142 30.96 -6.49 21.36
N GLY A 143 30.90 -5.59 20.38
CA GLY A 143 31.74 -5.63 19.18
C GLY A 143 31.43 -6.75 18.17
N ASP A 144 30.26 -7.42 18.28
CA ASP A 144 29.91 -8.57 17.43
C ASP A 144 28.80 -8.23 16.42
N LEU A 145 29.14 -7.37 15.46
CA LEU A 145 28.26 -6.97 14.37
C LEU A 145 27.78 -8.14 13.48
N PRO A 146 28.61 -9.13 13.12
CA PRO A 146 28.13 -10.28 12.34
C PRO A 146 27.00 -11.05 13.03
N LYS A 147 27.09 -11.26 14.34
CA LYS A 147 26.03 -11.92 15.12
C LYS A 147 24.77 -11.05 15.22
N ALA A 148 24.93 -9.74 15.42
CA ALA A 148 23.82 -8.80 15.42
C ALA A 148 23.02 -8.85 14.10
N LEU A 149 23.71 -8.83 12.95
CA LEU A 149 23.07 -8.91 11.64
C LEU A 149 22.40 -10.26 11.38
N GLN A 150 22.97 -11.37 11.87
CA GLN A 150 22.30 -12.67 11.81
C GLN A 150 21.03 -12.73 12.68
N MET A 151 21.01 -12.04 13.82
CA MET A 151 19.81 -11.94 14.66
C MET A 151 18.73 -11.13 13.93
N PHE A 152 19.10 -10.02 13.31
CA PHE A 152 18.20 -9.21 12.48
C PHE A 152 17.62 -10.03 11.31
N GLN A 153 18.47 -10.75 10.57
CA GLN A 153 18.06 -11.66 9.49
C GLN A 153 16.95 -12.62 9.92
N LYS A 154 17.14 -13.29 11.06
CA LYS A 154 16.19 -14.27 11.59
C LYS A 154 14.88 -13.62 12.04
N HIS A 155 14.94 -12.39 12.57
CA HIS A 155 13.75 -11.65 12.98
C HIS A 155 12.90 -11.27 11.77
N ASN A 156 13.50 -10.60 10.79
CA ASN A 156 12.79 -10.09 9.62
C ASN A 156 12.23 -11.18 8.72
N ALA A 157 12.94 -12.30 8.55
CA ALA A 157 12.42 -13.43 7.79
C ALA A 157 11.11 -13.99 8.38
N LYS A 158 10.99 -13.99 9.71
CA LYS A 158 9.76 -14.41 10.41
C LYS A 158 8.66 -13.37 10.31
N MET A 159 8.99 -12.08 10.45
CA MET A 159 8.03 -10.98 10.33
C MET A 159 7.37 -10.97 8.95
N VAL A 160 8.17 -11.02 7.88
CA VAL A 160 7.66 -11.03 6.50
C VAL A 160 6.75 -12.24 6.25
N MET A 161 7.13 -13.44 6.72
CA MET A 161 6.25 -14.61 6.62
C MET A 161 4.93 -14.43 7.39
N ARG A 162 4.97 -13.85 8.59
CA ARG A 162 3.75 -13.60 9.38
C ARG A 162 2.82 -12.61 8.70
N LEU A 163 3.34 -11.52 8.15
CA LEU A 163 2.54 -10.54 7.39
C LEU A 163 1.81 -11.22 6.23
N LEU A 164 2.47 -12.12 5.51
CA LEU A 164 1.90 -12.84 4.36
C LEU A 164 0.88 -13.91 4.75
N ILE A 165 1.13 -14.66 5.83
CA ILE A 165 0.16 -15.63 6.34
C ILE A 165 -1.09 -14.90 6.85
N TRP A 166 -0.90 -13.76 7.50
CA TRP A 166 -1.98 -12.93 7.99
C TRP A 166 -2.80 -12.34 6.82
N LEU A 167 -2.13 -11.87 5.76
CA LEU A 167 -2.74 -11.49 4.47
C LEU A 167 -3.61 -12.61 3.90
N LEU A 168 -3.10 -13.84 3.83
CA LEU A 168 -3.86 -14.98 3.28
C LEU A 168 -5.10 -15.29 4.14
N ASN A 169 -4.94 -15.35 5.46
CA ASN A 169 -6.03 -15.74 6.35
C ASN A 169 -7.22 -14.79 6.25
N ILE A 170 -6.99 -13.48 6.20
CA ILE A 170 -8.09 -12.50 6.16
C ILE A 170 -8.77 -12.47 4.79
N ILE A 171 -8.05 -12.70 3.68
CA ILE A 171 -8.67 -12.79 2.35
C ILE A 171 -9.54 -14.06 2.24
N THR A 172 -9.21 -15.13 2.97
CA THR A 172 -9.93 -16.40 2.93
C THR A 172 -11.01 -16.58 4.01
N SER A 173 -11.20 -15.60 4.91
CA SER A 173 -12.25 -15.63 5.95
C SER A 173 -13.39 -14.68 5.64
#